data_AF-A0AAV6I2C7-F1
#
_entry.id   AF-A0AAV6I2C7-F1
#
_cell.length_a   1.000
_cell.length_b   1.000
_cell.length_c   1.000
_cell.angle_alpha   90.00
_cell.angle_beta   90.00
_cell.angle_gamma   90.00
#
_symmetry.space_group_name_H-M   'P 1'
#
loop_
_entity.id
_entity.type
_entity.pdbx_description
1 polymer ?
#
loop_
_entity_poly.entity_id
_entity_poly.type
_entity_poly.pdbx_seq_one_letter_code
_entity_poly.pdbx_strand_id
1 'polypeptide(L)'
;MAVYMACPEAVVCLPHHSHRKPDLVLGPCDGVFCLHWRPIGFFSHEPLVERLPIIALWNPATRAFSILPMSKFDFPPYKKVYSCLVGFGFDLTTKSIKVVKVVNFRGVEAYPYDYINYAEVYDLSSGFWRVLPMDDTVQKVSVHDVPTHGMYNNNDGVFHWHSVRRFRGIRPYIHLVLSFDMSRELFHVTLMPEKFNALILSPRNRFKVCHFSLLRDSLAVNLSFVKEGHTIVELWVMKDFYRVVEAGESFSSYSWSHELTVEQPCSEVCVSMGFWNKNELLLWKIDWQLRYTPFLYDIVAKQARDLHELNFLYKESLVSVKGGCGNDSIPYYQFTYK
;
A
#
# COMPACT_ATOMS: atom_id res chain seq x y z
N MET A 1 -11.80 -2.56 -4.34
CA MET A 1 -11.07 -3.83 -4.17
C MET A 1 -9.68 -3.61 -4.73
N ALA A 2 -8.64 -3.47 -3.90
CA ALA A 2 -7.27 -3.38 -4.41
C ALA A 2 -6.85 -4.79 -4.84
N VAL A 3 -6.51 -4.92 -6.11
CA VAL A 3 -6.21 -6.21 -6.72
C VAL A 3 -4.73 -6.26 -7.02
N TYR A 4 -4.06 -7.31 -6.52
CA TYR A 4 -2.79 -7.76 -7.06
C TYR A 4 -3.01 -8.22 -8.50
N MET A 5 -2.84 -7.29 -9.45
CA MET A 5 -2.61 -7.69 -10.83
C MET A 5 -1.19 -8.25 -10.89
N ALA A 6 -1.07 -9.57 -10.98
CA ALA A 6 0.00 -10.13 -11.76
C ALA A 6 -0.26 -9.62 -13.19
N CYS A 7 0.31 -8.48 -13.58
CA CYS A 7 0.21 -8.01 -14.95
C CYS A 7 1.03 -8.98 -15.81
N PRO A 8 0.42 -9.80 -16.69
CA PRO A 8 1.22 -10.60 -17.60
C PRO A 8 1.91 -9.71 -18.66
N GLU A 9 1.42 -8.48 -18.90
CA GLU A 9 1.69 -7.77 -20.16
C GLU A 9 2.35 -6.37 -20.04
N ALA A 10 2.40 -5.76 -18.85
CA ALA A 10 3.10 -4.48 -18.67
C ALA A 10 4.60 -4.71 -18.42
N VAL A 11 5.34 -4.90 -19.51
CA VAL A 11 6.78 -5.03 -19.47
C VAL A 11 7.40 -3.73 -19.97
N VAL A 12 8.05 -2.99 -19.07
CA VAL A 12 8.73 -1.73 -19.41
C VAL A 12 10.22 -2.01 -19.63
N CYS A 13 10.73 -1.63 -20.80
CA CYS A 13 12.17 -1.58 -21.06
C CYS A 13 12.74 -0.34 -20.36
N LEU A 14 13.26 -0.53 -19.14
CA LEU A 14 14.03 0.51 -18.45
C LEU A 14 15.44 0.58 -19.07
N PRO A 15 16.08 1.77 -19.12
CA PRO A 15 17.44 1.89 -19.63
C PRO A 15 18.36 0.96 -18.83
N HIS A 16 18.96 -0.03 -19.51
CA HIS A 16 19.90 -1.04 -19.02
C HIS A 16 19.38 -2.34 -18.37
N HIS A 17 18.08 -2.66 -18.30
CA HIS A 17 17.64 -3.94 -17.74
C HIS A 17 16.52 -4.65 -18.50
N SER A 18 16.54 -5.97 -18.40
CA SER A 18 15.59 -6.94 -18.92
C SER A 18 14.14 -6.62 -18.57
N HIS A 19 13.22 -7.22 -19.33
CA HIS A 19 11.78 -7.28 -19.09
C HIS A 19 11.42 -7.55 -17.61
N ARG A 20 11.16 -6.50 -16.82
CA ARG A 20 10.82 -6.61 -15.38
C ARG A 20 9.39 -6.15 -15.11
N LYS A 21 8.61 -7.03 -14.47
CA LYS A 21 7.26 -6.72 -13.97
C LYS A 21 7.33 -5.70 -12.81
N PRO A 22 6.30 -4.85 -12.63
CA PRO A 22 6.22 -3.97 -11.46
C PRO A 22 6.27 -4.79 -10.16
N ASP A 23 6.95 -4.24 -9.15
CA ASP A 23 7.00 -4.84 -7.81
C ASP A 23 5.67 -4.67 -7.06
N LEU A 24 4.95 -3.60 -7.35
CA LEU A 24 3.64 -3.29 -6.78
C LEU A 24 2.73 -2.65 -7.83
N VAL A 25 1.46 -3.03 -7.78
CA VAL A 25 0.39 -2.43 -8.58
C VAL A 25 -0.68 -1.93 -7.61
N LEU A 26 -0.96 -0.63 -7.65
CA LEU A 26 -1.99 0.04 -6.86
C LEU A 26 -3.19 0.39 -7.75
N GLY A 27 -4.39 0.28 -7.19
CA GLY A 27 -5.64 0.58 -7.89
C GLY A 27 -6.51 -0.66 -8.17
N PRO A 28 -7.51 -0.54 -9.06
CA PRO A 28 -7.78 0.63 -9.91
C PRO A 28 -8.36 1.82 -9.12
N CYS A 29 -8.02 3.03 -9.57
CA CYS A 29 -8.64 4.28 -9.15
C CYS A 29 -9.19 4.96 -10.42
N ASP A 30 -10.51 5.04 -10.55
CA ASP A 30 -11.20 5.46 -11.79
C ASP A 30 -10.59 4.82 -13.06
N GLY A 31 -10.46 3.48 -13.05
CA GLY A 31 -9.91 2.70 -14.16
C GLY A 31 -8.40 2.86 -14.42
N VAL A 32 -7.69 3.68 -13.64
CA VAL A 32 -6.24 3.89 -13.72
C VAL A 32 -5.52 3.08 -12.63
N PHE A 33 -4.36 2.54 -12.98
CA PHE A 33 -3.44 1.86 -12.08
C PHE A 33 -2.15 2.65 -11.89
N CYS A 34 -1.58 2.57 -10.69
CA CYS A 34 -0.24 3.06 -10.41
C CYS A 34 0.71 1.87 -10.28
N LEU A 35 1.76 1.89 -11.08
CA LEU A 35 2.76 0.83 -11.21
C LEU A 35 4.05 1.31 -10.58
N HIS A 36 4.67 0.45 -9.77
CA HIS A 36 5.81 0.79 -8.94
C HIS A 36 6.94 -0.22 -9.12
N TRP A 37 8.15 0.28 -9.44
CA TRP A 37 9.38 -0.50 -9.51
C TRP A 37 10.40 0.07 -8.53
N ARG A 38 10.82 -0.76 -7.57
CA ARG A 38 11.93 -0.47 -6.65
C ARG A 38 13.26 -0.54 -7.40
N PRO A 39 14.25 0.30 -7.06
CA PRO A 39 15.59 0.19 -7.63
C PRO A 39 16.16 -1.22 -7.40
N ILE A 40 16.87 -1.76 -8.39
CA ILE A 40 17.58 -3.03 -8.22
C ILE A 40 18.86 -2.75 -7.46
N GLY A 41 18.93 -3.20 -6.20
CA GLY A 41 20.18 -3.24 -5.45
C GLY A 41 21.04 -4.37 -5.98
N PHE A 42 21.92 -4.12 -6.96
CA PHE A 42 23.01 -5.06 -7.19
C PHE A 42 24.06 -4.83 -6.10
N PHE A 43 24.54 -5.93 -5.52
CA PHE A 43 25.67 -6.00 -4.59
C PHE A 43 26.99 -5.58 -5.26
N SER A 44 27.06 -4.37 -5.82
CA SER A 44 28.32 -3.77 -6.25
C SER A 44 28.88 -2.93 -5.11
N HIS A 45 30.16 -3.11 -4.82
CA HIS A 45 30.94 -2.39 -3.81
C HIS A 45 31.14 -0.88 -4.09
N GLU A 46 30.28 -0.26 -4.90
CA GLU A 46 30.23 1.20 -5.08
C GLU A 46 29.02 1.81 -4.36
N PRO A 47 29.16 3.03 -3.79
CA PRO A 47 28.09 3.69 -3.06
C PRO A 47 27.07 4.29 -4.03
N LEU A 48 26.29 3.44 -4.71
CA LEU A 48 25.14 3.90 -5.47
C LEU A 48 24.09 4.41 -4.48
N VAL A 49 23.76 5.70 -4.59
CA VAL A 49 22.63 6.32 -3.90
C VAL A 49 21.39 5.52 -4.29
N GLU A 50 20.76 4.83 -3.32
CA GLU A 50 19.46 4.19 -3.54
C GLU A 50 18.49 5.26 -4.03
N ARG A 51 18.05 5.12 -5.28
CA ARG A 51 17.14 6.07 -5.93
C ARG A 51 15.71 5.84 -5.41
N LEU A 52 14.85 6.84 -5.56
CA LEU A 52 13.42 6.62 -5.39
C LEU A 52 12.88 5.63 -6.43
N PRO A 53 11.75 4.96 -6.14
CA PRO A 53 11.15 4.05 -7.10
C PRO A 53 10.71 4.77 -8.38
N ILE A 54 10.71 4.01 -9.48
CA ILE A 54 10.09 4.45 -10.74
C ILE A 54 8.60 4.20 -10.59
N ILE A 55 7.81 5.22 -10.90
CA ILE A 55 6.35 5.18 -10.80
C ILE A 55 5.78 5.51 -12.17
N ALA A 56 4.79 4.72 -12.60
CA ALA A 56 4.03 5.00 -13.82
C ALA A 56 2.54 4.90 -13.55
N LEU A 57 1.76 5.65 -14.31
CA LEU A 57 0.31 5.53 -14.40
C LEU A 57 -0.05 4.77 -15.66
N TRP A 58 -1.01 3.86 -15.54
CA TRP A 58 -1.49 3.04 -16.65
C TRP A 58 -3.01 2.98 -16.66
N ASN A 59 -3.61 3.32 -17.80
CA ASN A 59 -5.01 3.10 -18.08
C ASN A 59 -5.14 1.99 -19.14
N PRO A 60 -5.60 0.78 -18.77
CA PRO A 60 -5.78 -0.31 -19.71
C PRO A 60 -6.79 0.00 -20.82
N ALA A 61 -7.92 0.63 -20.50
CA ALA A 61 -9.00 0.91 -21.45
C ALA A 61 -8.54 1.84 -22.59
N THR A 62 -7.73 2.85 -22.27
CA THR A 62 -7.17 3.76 -23.28
C THR A 62 -5.79 3.35 -23.78
N ARG A 63 -5.22 2.27 -23.23
CA ARG A 63 -3.83 1.83 -23.41
C ARG A 63 -2.80 2.92 -23.10
N ALA A 64 -3.20 3.97 -22.38
CA ALA A 64 -2.34 5.09 -22.07
C ALA A 64 -1.41 4.72 -20.91
N PHE A 65 -0.13 5.02 -21.07
CA PHE A 65 0.91 4.74 -20.10
C PHE A 65 1.80 5.98 -19.96
N SER A 66 2.12 6.36 -18.73
CA SER A 66 2.87 7.59 -18.44
C SER A 66 3.80 7.35 -17.26
N ILE A 67 5.10 7.44 -17.49
CA ILE A 67 6.11 7.41 -16.43
C ILE A 67 6.13 8.79 -15.79
N LEU A 68 5.98 8.84 -14.47
CA LEU A 68 6.01 10.10 -13.74
C LEU A 68 7.42 10.71 -13.77
N PRO A 69 7.53 12.05 -13.81
CA PRO A 69 8.83 12.70 -13.73
C PRO A 69 9.55 12.30 -12.45
N MET A 70 10.88 12.33 -12.46
CA MET A 70 11.64 12.15 -11.22
C MET A 70 11.33 13.30 -10.25
N SER A 71 11.44 13.02 -8.94
CA SER A 71 11.37 14.09 -7.94
C SER A 71 12.45 15.13 -8.24
N LYS A 72 12.09 16.41 -8.16
CA LYS A 72 13.02 17.53 -8.31
C LYS A 72 13.82 17.81 -7.03
N PHE A 73 13.58 17.06 -5.96
CA PHE A 73 14.29 17.27 -4.70
C PHE A 73 15.70 16.69 -4.80
N ASP A 74 16.69 17.55 -4.60
CA ASP A 74 18.09 17.15 -4.46
C ASP A 74 18.24 16.38 -3.15
N PHE A 75 18.09 15.06 -3.22
CA PHE A 75 18.35 14.19 -2.07
C PHE A 75 19.77 14.46 -1.57
N PRO A 76 19.97 14.66 -0.25
CA PRO A 76 21.30 14.84 0.28
C PRO A 76 22.18 13.67 -0.19
N PRO A 77 23.30 13.91 -0.90
CA PRO A 77 24.07 12.85 -1.56
C PRO A 77 24.62 11.80 -0.59
N TYR A 78 24.64 12.13 0.71
CA TYR A 78 25.13 11.32 1.81
C TYR A 78 24.04 10.55 2.58
N LYS A 79 22.74 10.76 2.30
CA LYS A 79 21.65 10.05 2.98
C LYS A 79 20.99 9.04 2.04
N LYS A 80 21.22 7.76 2.30
CA LYS A 80 20.56 6.67 1.56
C LYS A 80 19.08 6.64 1.90
N VAL A 81 18.22 6.45 0.90
CA VAL A 81 16.83 6.06 1.13
C VAL A 81 16.85 4.69 1.80
N TYR A 82 16.10 4.50 2.88
CA TYR A 82 15.92 3.21 3.54
C TYR A 82 14.58 2.57 3.14
N SER A 83 13.52 3.38 3.08
CA SER A 83 12.21 2.94 2.59
C SER A 83 11.46 4.09 1.93
N CYS A 84 10.59 3.74 0.98
CA CYS A 84 9.68 4.66 0.31
C CYS A 84 8.32 4.00 0.15
N LEU A 85 7.30 4.54 0.84
CA LEU A 85 5.91 4.17 0.61
C LEU A 85 5.35 5.01 -0.53
N VAL A 86 4.58 4.35 -1.39
CA VAL A 86 3.80 5.01 -2.45
C VAL A 86 2.33 4.85 -2.15
N GLY A 87 1.58 5.94 -2.29
CA GLY A 87 0.13 5.98 -2.26
C GLY A 87 -0.38 6.60 -3.54
N PHE A 88 -1.56 6.17 -3.96
CA PHE A 88 -2.16 6.57 -5.23
C PHE A 88 -3.66 6.68 -5.08
N GLY A 89 -4.25 7.77 -5.55
CA GLY A 89 -5.67 7.98 -5.45
C GLY A 89 -6.14 9.21 -6.21
N PHE A 90 -7.41 9.51 -6.03
CA PHE A 90 -8.09 10.63 -6.67
C PHE A 90 -8.39 11.73 -5.65
N ASP A 91 -8.03 12.96 -6.00
CA ASP A 91 -8.47 14.15 -5.30
C ASP A 91 -9.95 14.41 -5.67
N LEU A 92 -10.83 14.24 -4.70
CA LEU A 92 -12.27 14.40 -4.90
C LEU A 92 -12.68 15.85 -5.14
N THR A 93 -11.84 16.83 -4.78
CA THR A 93 -12.09 18.27 -4.92
C THR A 93 -11.63 18.77 -6.28
N THR A 94 -10.38 18.50 -6.65
CA THR A 94 -9.81 18.97 -7.93
C THR A 94 -10.08 18.01 -9.10
N LYS A 95 -10.60 16.81 -8.81
CA LYS A 95 -10.85 15.75 -9.79
C LYS A 95 -9.59 15.32 -10.54
N SER A 96 -8.44 15.33 -9.85
CA SER A 96 -7.15 14.93 -10.39
C SER A 96 -6.64 13.66 -9.71
N ILE A 97 -5.86 12.89 -10.45
CA ILE A 97 -5.09 11.78 -9.86
C ILE A 97 -3.89 12.35 -9.13
N LYS A 98 -3.65 11.86 -7.92
CA LYS A 98 -2.45 12.16 -7.14
C LYS A 98 -1.67 10.90 -6.79
N VAL A 99 -0.36 11.06 -6.71
CA VAL A 99 0.56 10.06 -6.17
C VAL A 99 1.35 10.69 -5.05
N VAL A 100 1.38 10.06 -3.90
CA VAL A 100 2.14 10.52 -2.74
C VAL A 100 3.28 9.56 -2.45
N LYS A 101 4.47 10.11 -2.18
CA LYS A 101 5.63 9.38 -1.69
C LYS A 101 5.90 9.79 -0.26
N VAL A 102 6.20 8.81 0.57
CA VAL A 102 6.58 8.98 1.96
C VAL A 102 7.91 8.27 2.18
N VAL A 103 8.94 8.99 2.58
CA VAL A 103 10.33 8.54 2.54
C VAL A 103 10.94 8.54 3.94
N ASN A 104 11.69 7.48 4.24
CA ASN A 104 12.63 7.43 5.34
C ASN A 104 14.06 7.39 4.78
N PHE A 105 14.86 8.41 5.11
CA PHE A 105 16.31 8.34 4.93
C PHE A 105 17.03 7.66 6.10
N ARG A 106 18.05 6.85 5.78
CA ARG A 106 18.97 6.27 6.77
C ARG A 106 19.79 7.39 7.42
N GLY A 107 19.76 7.45 8.76
CA GLY A 107 20.61 8.34 9.54
C GLY A 107 22.09 7.93 9.53
N VAL A 108 22.98 8.90 9.74
CA VAL A 108 24.45 8.69 9.83
C VAL A 108 24.86 8.20 11.23
N GLU A 109 24.06 8.48 12.25
CA GLU A 109 24.35 8.08 13.64
C GLU A 109 23.78 6.69 13.97
N ALA A 110 24.47 5.97 14.86
CA ALA A 110 24.31 4.55 15.18
C ALA A 110 22.94 4.11 15.75
N TYR A 111 21.97 5.02 15.85
CA TYR A 111 20.59 4.70 16.18
C TYR A 111 19.71 4.94 14.95
N PRO A 112 19.16 3.89 14.31
CA PRO A 112 18.33 4.05 13.13
C PRO A 112 17.02 4.70 13.56
N TYR A 113 16.86 5.97 13.23
CA TYR A 113 15.56 6.61 13.28
C TYR A 113 14.81 6.21 12.01
N ASP A 114 14.10 5.08 12.08
CA ASP A 114 13.23 4.51 11.02
C ASP A 114 12.00 5.40 10.71
N TYR A 115 12.02 6.67 11.12
CA TYR A 115 10.88 7.58 11.02
C TYR A 115 10.77 8.30 9.68
N ILE A 116 9.54 8.51 9.23
CA ILE A 116 9.27 9.32 8.06
C ILE A 116 9.87 10.72 8.26
N ASN A 117 10.66 11.18 7.30
CA ASN A 117 11.29 12.49 7.36
C ASN A 117 11.10 13.32 6.09
N TYR A 118 10.41 12.78 5.09
CA TYR A 118 10.10 13.49 3.87
C TYR A 118 8.83 12.93 3.22
N ALA A 119 8.02 13.83 2.64
CA ALA A 119 6.92 13.45 1.77
C ALA A 119 6.76 14.45 0.62
N GLU A 120 6.28 13.95 -0.50
CA GLU A 120 5.95 14.74 -1.68
C GLU A 120 4.73 14.16 -2.39
N VAL A 121 4.01 15.02 -3.08
CA VAL A 121 2.82 14.65 -3.86
C VAL A 121 3.00 15.09 -5.31
N TYR A 122 2.70 14.20 -6.23
CA TYR A 122 2.51 14.48 -7.64
C TYR A 122 1.03 14.68 -7.89
N ASP A 123 0.69 15.75 -8.60
CA ASP A 123 -0.65 15.99 -9.11
C ASP A 123 -0.63 15.89 -10.63
N LEU A 124 -1.46 15.02 -11.20
CA LEU A 124 -1.54 14.82 -12.63
C LEU A 124 -1.99 16.08 -13.39
N SER A 125 -2.82 16.92 -12.75
CA SER A 125 -3.29 18.18 -13.34
C SER A 125 -2.16 19.19 -13.53
N SER A 126 -1.22 19.24 -12.59
CA SER A 126 -0.08 20.16 -12.63
C SER A 126 1.13 19.57 -13.34
N GLY A 127 1.25 18.24 -13.35
CA GLY A 127 2.34 17.51 -13.98
C GLY A 127 3.66 17.55 -13.21
N PHE A 128 3.68 18.00 -11.95
CA PHE A 128 4.91 18.08 -11.16
C PHE A 128 4.75 17.60 -9.70
N TRP A 129 5.89 17.26 -9.09
CA TRP A 129 5.99 16.94 -7.66
C TRP A 129 6.09 18.21 -6.82
N ARG A 130 5.38 18.24 -5.69
CA ARG A 130 5.49 19.26 -4.65
C ARG A 130 5.77 18.61 -3.30
N VAL A 131 6.68 19.21 -2.53
CA VAL A 131 6.99 18.79 -1.16
C VAL A 131 5.81 19.08 -0.23
N LEU A 132 5.50 18.14 0.64
CA LEU A 132 4.48 18.29 1.68
C LEU A 132 5.12 18.71 3.01
N PRO A 133 4.46 19.58 3.79
CA PRO A 133 4.90 19.87 5.14
C PRO A 133 4.77 18.61 6.02
N MET A 134 5.81 18.34 6.82
CA MET A 134 5.85 17.19 7.72
C MET A 134 5.66 17.65 9.15
N ASP A 135 4.57 17.24 9.79
CA ASP A 135 4.33 17.52 11.21
C ASP A 135 5.05 16.53 12.15
N ASP A 136 5.09 16.87 13.43
CA ASP A 136 5.68 16.04 14.48
C ASP A 136 5.00 14.68 14.66
N THR A 137 3.75 14.53 14.21
CA THR A 137 2.98 13.30 14.35
C THR A 137 3.49 12.26 13.36
N VAL A 138 3.63 12.63 12.09
CA VAL A 138 4.14 11.75 11.03
C VAL A 138 5.62 11.45 11.23
N GLN A 139 6.39 12.42 11.73
CA GLN A 139 7.82 12.23 12.05
C GLN A 139 8.09 11.23 13.20
N LYS A 140 7.06 10.73 13.87
CA LYS A 140 7.16 9.66 14.89
C LYS A 140 6.71 8.30 14.37
N VAL A 141 6.21 8.24 13.14
CA VAL A 141 5.76 7.00 12.49
C VAL A 141 6.94 6.37 11.78
N SER A 142 7.15 5.08 12.04
CA SER A 142 8.16 4.27 11.37
C SER A 142 7.54 3.45 10.24
N VAL A 143 8.31 3.34 9.17
CA VAL A 143 7.99 2.55 8.00
C VAL A 143 8.99 1.41 7.89
N HIS A 144 8.50 0.19 7.95
CA HIS A 144 9.29 -0.98 7.62
C HIS A 144 9.00 -1.42 6.19
N ASP A 145 10.05 -1.80 5.45
CA ASP A 145 10.01 -2.29 4.06
C ASP A 145 9.42 -3.71 3.93
N VAL A 146 8.57 -4.11 4.88
CA VAL A 146 7.67 -5.24 4.66
C VAL A 146 6.70 -4.80 3.57
N PRO A 147 6.29 -5.65 2.61
CA PRO A 147 5.23 -5.31 1.67
C PRO A 147 3.94 -5.02 2.45
N THR A 148 3.78 -3.77 2.87
CA THR A 148 2.59 -3.27 3.56
C THR A 148 1.63 -2.86 2.46
N HIS A 149 0.62 -3.70 2.25
CA HIS A 149 -0.37 -3.49 1.21
C HIS A 149 -1.20 -2.27 1.61
N GLY A 150 -1.05 -1.17 0.88
CA GLY A 150 -1.88 0.01 1.06
C GLY A 150 -3.27 -0.16 0.44
N MET A 151 -4.23 0.63 0.90
CA MET A 151 -5.59 0.63 0.37
C MET A 151 -6.04 2.06 0.11
N TYR A 152 -6.52 2.32 -1.11
CA TYR A 152 -7.24 3.54 -1.42
C TYR A 152 -8.74 3.33 -1.23
N ASN A 153 -9.41 4.25 -0.55
CA ASN A 153 -10.85 4.28 -0.44
C ASN A 153 -11.43 5.34 -1.39
N ASN A 154 -12.19 4.90 -2.40
CA ASN A 154 -12.79 5.78 -3.40
C ASN A 154 -13.87 6.71 -2.82
N ASN A 155 -14.48 6.35 -1.69
CA ASN A 155 -15.61 7.09 -1.13
C ASN A 155 -15.17 8.34 -0.35
N ASP A 156 -14.06 8.27 0.38
CA ASP A 156 -13.52 9.38 1.17
C ASP A 156 -12.30 10.04 0.51
N GLY A 157 -11.70 9.41 -0.51
CA GLY A 157 -10.52 9.93 -1.19
C GLY A 157 -9.24 9.76 -0.38
N VAL A 158 -9.18 8.80 0.53
CA VAL A 158 -8.06 8.59 1.45
C VAL A 158 -7.29 7.33 1.08
N PHE A 159 -5.96 7.44 1.11
CA PHE A 159 -5.05 6.29 0.99
C PHE A 159 -4.52 5.89 2.36
N HIS A 160 -4.48 4.59 2.64
CA HIS A 160 -4.09 4.04 3.93
C HIS A 160 -2.90 3.09 3.78
N TRP A 161 -1.90 3.23 4.64
CA TRP A 161 -0.78 2.30 4.79
C TRP A 161 -0.78 1.67 6.18
N HIS A 162 -0.38 0.42 6.25
CA HIS A 162 0.02 -0.18 7.51
C HIS A 162 1.39 0.35 7.91
N SER A 163 1.51 0.82 9.15
CA SER A 163 2.76 1.34 9.71
C SER A 163 2.91 0.94 11.16
N VAL A 164 4.04 1.29 11.75
CA VAL A 164 4.28 1.11 13.18
C VAL A 164 4.81 2.39 13.80
N ARG A 165 4.63 2.53 15.11
CA ARG A 165 5.28 3.56 15.91
C ARG A 165 6.12 2.93 16.99
N ARG A 166 7.31 3.49 17.18
CA ARG A 166 8.18 3.16 18.30
C ARG A 166 8.03 4.26 19.36
N PHE A 167 7.77 3.86 20.60
CA PHE A 167 7.88 4.75 21.74
C PHE A 167 9.28 4.57 22.35
N ARG A 168 9.98 5.66 22.65
CA ARG A 168 11.33 5.60 23.24
C ARG A 168 11.27 4.77 24.54
N GLY A 169 12.16 3.78 24.65
CA GLY A 169 12.26 2.91 25.84
C GLY A 169 11.26 1.75 25.93
N ILE A 170 10.22 1.70 25.08
CA ILE A 170 9.20 0.64 25.13
C ILE A 170 9.37 -0.27 23.92
N ARG A 171 9.67 -1.55 24.17
CA ARG A 171 9.33 -2.65 23.27
C ARG A 171 8.05 -3.27 23.80
N PRO A 172 7.09 -3.65 22.95
CA PRO A 172 7.14 -3.76 21.47
C PRO A 172 6.65 -2.53 20.68
N TYR A 173 6.78 -2.57 19.34
CA TYR A 173 6.18 -1.59 18.43
C TYR A 173 4.65 -1.61 18.51
N ILE A 174 4.02 -0.45 18.31
CA ILE A 174 2.56 -0.35 18.19
C ILE A 174 2.20 -0.20 16.71
N HIS A 175 1.33 -1.07 16.23
CA HIS A 175 0.81 -1.00 14.86
C HIS A 175 -0.25 0.08 14.72
N LEU A 176 -0.25 0.74 13.57
CA LEU A 176 -1.15 1.84 13.26
C LEU A 176 -1.45 1.89 11.76
N VAL A 177 -2.44 2.70 11.40
CA VAL A 177 -2.76 3.10 10.04
C VAL A 177 -2.24 4.53 9.85
N LEU A 178 -1.34 4.72 8.89
CA LEU A 178 -1.03 6.04 8.35
C LEU A 178 -2.00 6.28 7.19
N SER A 179 -2.66 7.42 7.18
CA SER A 179 -3.62 7.79 6.14
C SER A 179 -3.23 9.10 5.48
N PHE A 180 -3.52 9.27 4.20
CA PHE A 180 -3.33 10.51 3.46
C PHE A 180 -4.59 10.86 2.69
N ASP A 181 -5.17 12.01 3.02
CA ASP A 181 -6.33 12.58 2.31
C ASP A 181 -5.85 13.25 1.01
N MET A 182 -6.27 12.75 -0.14
CA MET A 182 -5.82 13.27 -1.44
C MET A 182 -6.30 14.69 -1.72
N SER A 183 -7.44 15.09 -1.17
CA SER A 183 -8.04 16.41 -1.40
C SER A 183 -7.42 17.47 -0.50
N ARG A 184 -7.31 17.16 0.80
CA ARG A 184 -6.76 18.07 1.81
C ARG A 184 -5.23 18.03 1.87
N GLU A 185 -4.62 16.97 1.34
CA GLU A 185 -3.19 16.68 1.42
C GLU A 185 -2.66 16.63 2.85
N LEU A 186 -3.44 16.02 3.74
CA LEU A 186 -3.12 15.89 5.16
C LEU A 186 -2.90 14.44 5.53
N PHE A 187 -1.93 14.23 6.41
CA PHE A 187 -1.69 12.93 7.03
C PHE A 187 -2.51 12.77 8.30
N HIS A 188 -3.00 11.55 8.52
CA HIS A 188 -3.69 11.16 9.74
C HIS A 188 -3.12 9.85 10.27
N VAL A 189 -3.00 9.73 11.59
CA VAL A 189 -2.50 8.53 12.26
C VAL A 189 -3.60 7.95 13.12
N THR A 190 -3.93 6.68 12.87
CA THR A 190 -4.93 5.93 13.63
C THR A 190 -4.28 4.71 14.25
N LEU A 191 -4.39 4.53 15.56
CA LEU A 191 -3.88 3.33 16.22
C LEU A 191 -4.73 2.10 15.85
N MET A 192 -4.07 0.95 15.67
CA MET A 192 -4.78 -0.32 15.54
C MET A 192 -5.47 -0.72 16.86
N PRO A 193 -6.49 -1.59 16.84
CA PRO A 193 -7.14 -2.08 18.06
C PRO A 193 -6.13 -2.71 19.04
N GLU A 194 -6.37 -2.60 20.35
CA GLU A 194 -5.52 -3.25 21.36
C GLU A 194 -5.44 -4.77 21.17
N LYS A 195 -6.57 -5.42 20.88
CA LYS A 195 -6.62 -6.85 20.55
C LYS A 195 -5.77 -7.19 19.34
N PHE A 196 -5.78 -6.34 18.29
CA PHE A 196 -4.92 -6.53 17.12
C PHE A 196 -3.44 -6.52 17.53
N ASN A 197 -3.02 -5.51 18.31
CA ASN A 197 -1.66 -5.41 18.81
C ASN A 197 -1.28 -6.60 19.69
N ALA A 198 -2.15 -7.05 20.59
CA ALA A 198 -1.91 -8.24 21.41
C ALA A 198 -1.71 -9.50 20.55
N LEU A 199 -2.52 -9.69 19.50
CA LEU A 199 -2.44 -10.84 18.60
C LEU A 199 -1.18 -10.81 17.72
N ILE A 200 -0.85 -9.66 17.14
CA ILE A 200 0.32 -9.53 16.26
C ILE A 200 1.64 -9.58 17.04
N LEU A 201 1.64 -9.24 18.33
CA LEU A 201 2.82 -9.29 19.19
C LEU A 201 2.97 -10.63 19.92
N SER A 202 1.89 -11.40 20.05
CA SER A 202 1.89 -12.71 20.70
C SER A 202 2.89 -13.68 20.05
N PRO A 203 3.89 -14.22 20.78
CA PRO A 203 4.83 -15.19 20.23
C PRO A 203 4.19 -16.56 19.95
N ARG A 204 2.99 -16.81 20.48
CA ARG A 204 2.23 -18.05 20.23
C ARG A 204 1.64 -18.10 18.82
N ASN A 205 1.42 -16.94 18.22
CA ASN A 205 0.91 -16.81 16.87
C ASN A 205 2.09 -16.81 15.89
N ARG A 206 2.03 -17.61 14.83
CA ARG A 206 3.06 -17.68 13.78
C ARG A 206 2.52 -17.13 12.46
N PHE A 207 3.41 -16.83 11.51
CA PHE A 207 3.05 -16.38 10.15
C PHE A 207 1.98 -15.28 10.12
N LYS A 208 2.29 -14.14 10.75
CA LYS A 208 1.36 -13.03 10.90
C LYS A 208 1.42 -12.13 9.68
N VAL A 209 0.29 -11.92 9.03
CA VAL A 209 0.18 -11.05 7.84
C VAL A 209 -1.01 -10.13 8.02
N CYS A 210 -0.78 -8.84 7.79
CA CYS A 210 -1.79 -7.80 7.82
C CYS A 210 -2.13 -7.40 6.38
N HIS A 211 -3.41 -7.41 6.03
CA HIS A 211 -3.89 -6.93 4.73
C HIS A 211 -5.07 -5.98 4.89
N PHE A 212 -5.06 -4.89 4.11
CA PHE A 212 -6.15 -3.94 4.09
C PHE A 212 -7.16 -4.29 2.99
N SER A 213 -8.43 -4.14 3.30
CA SER A 213 -9.55 -4.32 2.38
C SER A 213 -10.58 -3.23 2.63
N LEU A 214 -11.68 -3.22 1.86
CA LEU A 214 -12.84 -2.38 2.15
C LEU A 214 -14.01 -3.30 2.51
N LEU A 215 -14.72 -2.97 3.59
CA LEU A 215 -15.97 -3.63 3.97
C LEU A 215 -17.03 -2.56 4.21
N ARG A 216 -18.12 -2.62 3.42
CA ARG A 216 -19.19 -1.59 3.45
C ARG A 216 -18.61 -0.17 3.30
N ASP A 217 -17.66 -0.04 2.37
CA ASP A 217 -16.93 1.19 2.04
C ASP A 217 -16.07 1.81 3.15
N SER A 218 -15.93 1.13 4.29
CA SER A 218 -14.99 1.50 5.34
C SER A 218 -13.70 0.69 5.23
N LEU A 219 -12.59 1.27 5.67
CA LEU A 219 -11.31 0.56 5.76
C LEU A 219 -11.46 -0.65 6.69
N ALA A 220 -11.07 -1.83 6.20
CA ALA A 220 -11.06 -3.07 6.94
C ALA A 220 -9.64 -3.63 7.01
N VAL A 221 -9.25 -4.13 8.19
CA VAL A 221 -7.96 -4.74 8.44
C VAL A 221 -8.15 -6.22 8.70
N ASN A 222 -7.46 -7.04 7.90
CA ASN A 222 -7.42 -8.50 8.02
C ASN A 222 -6.09 -8.90 8.64
N LEU A 223 -6.10 -9.47 9.84
CA LEU A 223 -4.94 -10.13 10.41
C LEU A 223 -5.08 -11.63 10.21
N SER A 224 -4.18 -12.20 9.42
CA SER A 224 -4.05 -13.66 9.27
C SER A 224 -2.87 -14.14 10.09
N PHE A 225 -3.04 -15.22 10.85
CA PHE A 225 -1.95 -15.86 11.60
C PHE A 225 -2.24 -17.34 11.84
N VAL A 226 -1.19 -18.12 12.06
CA VAL A 226 -1.30 -19.54 12.40
C VAL A 226 -1.24 -19.71 13.91
N LYS A 227 -2.22 -20.42 14.46
CA LYS A 227 -2.26 -20.83 15.87
C LYS A 227 -2.67 -22.30 15.93
N GLU A 228 -1.89 -23.10 16.64
CA GLU A 228 -2.18 -24.53 16.88
C GLU A 228 -2.43 -25.34 15.59
N GLY A 229 -1.81 -24.94 14.48
CA GLY A 229 -1.96 -25.62 13.18
C GLY A 229 -3.15 -25.14 12.33
N HIS A 230 -3.95 -24.20 12.83
CA HIS A 230 -5.05 -23.58 12.12
C HIS A 230 -4.69 -22.16 11.67
N THR A 231 -5.18 -21.76 10.50
CA THR A 231 -5.13 -20.35 10.09
C THR A 231 -6.32 -19.62 10.72
N ILE A 232 -6.03 -18.57 11.48
CA ILE A 232 -7.02 -17.66 12.05
C ILE A 232 -6.96 -16.35 11.28
N VAL A 233 -8.13 -15.89 10.86
CA VAL A 233 -8.34 -14.57 10.26
C VAL A 233 -9.19 -13.75 11.22
N GLU A 234 -8.66 -12.62 11.66
CA GLU A 234 -9.41 -11.63 12.43
C GLU A 234 -9.64 -10.40 11.55
N LEU A 235 -10.87 -9.92 11.51
CA LEU A 235 -11.26 -8.77 10.70
C LEU A 235 -11.80 -7.66 11.59
N TRP A 236 -11.25 -6.47 11.42
CA TRP A 236 -11.72 -5.24 12.05
C TRP A 236 -12.09 -4.20 11.00
N VAL A 237 -13.13 -3.42 11.27
CA VAL A 237 -13.54 -2.30 10.44
C VAL A 237 -13.35 -1.00 11.19
N MET A 238 -12.75 -0.04 10.51
CA MET A 238 -12.58 1.32 10.99
C MET A 238 -13.94 2.00 11.00
N LYS A 239 -14.33 2.54 12.15
CA LYS A 239 -15.54 3.36 12.28
C LYS A 239 -15.16 4.81 12.12
N ASP A 240 -15.92 5.52 11.31
CA ASP A 240 -15.82 6.98 11.24
C ASP A 240 -16.23 7.58 12.58
N PHE A 241 -15.36 8.41 13.16
CA PHE A 241 -15.70 9.21 14.32
C PHE A 241 -15.55 10.69 13.98
N TYR A 242 -16.65 11.34 13.64
CA TYR A 242 -16.78 12.79 13.77
C TYR A 242 -17.17 13.09 15.21
N ARG A 243 -16.19 13.37 16.08
CA ARG A 243 -16.40 14.18 17.31
C ARG A 243 -15.06 14.64 17.89
N VAL A 244 -14.84 15.94 17.73
CA VAL A 244 -14.07 16.89 18.56
C VAL A 244 -13.30 16.27 19.73
N VAL A 245 -11.98 16.42 19.73
CA VAL A 245 -11.25 16.70 20.97
C VAL A 245 -10.34 17.90 20.73
N GLU A 246 -10.57 18.90 21.57
CA GLU A 246 -9.87 20.18 21.65
C GLU A 246 -8.36 20.02 21.75
N ALA A 247 -7.67 21.13 21.47
CA ALA A 247 -6.23 21.29 21.49
C ALA A 247 -5.57 20.65 22.71
N GLY A 248 -4.53 19.83 22.47
CA GLY A 248 -3.68 19.32 23.54
C GLY A 248 -2.86 18.11 23.09
N GLU A 249 -3.50 17.00 22.77
CA GLU A 249 -2.87 15.78 22.26
C GLU A 249 -3.90 15.03 21.39
N SER A 250 -4.03 15.41 20.11
CA SER A 250 -5.11 14.88 19.27
C SER A 250 -4.64 13.68 18.46
N PHE A 251 -4.69 12.49 19.08
CA PHE A 251 -4.82 11.25 18.31
C PHE A 251 -6.30 11.10 17.95
N SER A 252 -6.61 11.02 16.65
CA SER A 252 -7.98 10.74 16.22
C SER A 252 -8.45 9.40 16.81
N SER A 253 -9.51 9.42 17.60
CA SER A 253 -10.15 8.23 18.18
C SER A 253 -11.03 7.51 17.15
N TYR A 254 -10.48 7.22 15.97
CA TYR A 254 -11.12 6.21 15.13
C TYR A 254 -11.22 4.92 15.95
N SER A 255 -12.45 4.50 16.18
CA SER A 255 -12.72 3.28 16.90
C SER A 255 -12.83 2.14 15.91
N TRP A 256 -12.37 0.97 16.29
CA TRP A 256 -12.48 -0.22 15.47
C TRP A 256 -13.64 -1.08 15.96
N SER A 257 -14.49 -1.57 15.08
CA SER A 257 -15.29 -2.76 15.39
C SER A 257 -14.51 -4.00 15.03
N HIS A 258 -14.47 -4.97 15.95
CA HIS A 258 -14.23 -6.35 15.56
C HIS A 258 -15.48 -6.85 14.83
N GLU A 259 -15.31 -7.32 13.61
CA GLU A 259 -16.44 -7.83 12.81
C GLU A 259 -16.57 -9.35 12.93
N LEU A 260 -15.44 -10.07 12.84
CA LEU A 260 -15.46 -11.53 12.88
C LEU A 260 -14.07 -12.12 13.13
N THR A 261 -14.10 -13.37 13.59
CA THR A 261 -12.97 -14.28 13.64
C THR A 261 -13.33 -15.52 12.83
N VAL A 262 -12.52 -15.85 11.83
CA VAL A 262 -12.65 -17.09 11.04
C VAL A 262 -11.50 -17.99 11.39
N GLU A 263 -11.83 -19.22 11.75
CA GLU A 263 -10.87 -20.30 11.86
C GLU A 263 -11.00 -21.18 10.62
N GLN A 264 -9.93 -21.27 9.85
CA GLN A 264 -9.83 -22.12 8.69
C GLN A 264 -8.94 -23.32 9.04
N PRO A 265 -9.47 -24.56 8.99
CA PRO A 265 -8.68 -25.77 9.13
C PRO A 265 -7.88 -26.02 7.84
N CYS A 266 -6.89 -25.17 7.57
CA CYS A 266 -5.90 -25.39 6.54
C CYS A 266 -4.59 -25.80 7.19
N SER A 267 -3.99 -26.88 6.69
CA SER A 267 -2.63 -27.28 7.08
C SER A 267 -1.56 -26.31 6.58
N GLU A 268 -1.90 -25.43 5.62
CA GLU A 268 -0.99 -24.47 5.02
C GLU A 268 -1.32 -23.04 5.46
N VAL A 269 -0.31 -22.16 5.37
CA VAL A 269 -0.45 -20.74 5.71
C VAL A 269 -1.36 -20.08 4.70
N CYS A 270 -2.45 -19.46 5.18
CA CYS A 270 -3.34 -18.69 4.33
C CYS A 270 -3.34 -17.21 4.73
N VAL A 271 -3.45 -16.32 3.74
CA VAL A 271 -3.56 -14.88 3.93
C VAL A 271 -4.92 -14.42 3.40
N SER A 272 -5.68 -13.73 4.25
CA SER A 272 -6.95 -13.12 3.86
C SER A 272 -6.74 -11.83 3.09
N MET A 273 -7.36 -11.76 1.92
CA MET A 273 -7.44 -10.57 1.08
C MET A 273 -8.73 -9.75 1.33
N GLY A 274 -9.57 -10.21 2.26
CA GLY A 274 -10.89 -9.65 2.56
C GLY A 274 -12.04 -10.39 1.86
N PHE A 275 -13.23 -9.79 1.93
CA PHE A 275 -14.44 -10.37 1.33
C PHE A 275 -14.44 -10.25 -0.19
N TRP A 276 -14.69 -11.38 -0.86
CA TRP A 276 -15.01 -11.46 -2.27
C TRP A 276 -16.48 -11.14 -2.52
N ASN A 277 -17.36 -11.71 -1.69
CA ASN A 277 -18.79 -11.50 -1.69
C ASN A 277 -19.33 -11.62 -0.25
N LYS A 278 -20.63 -11.43 -0.02
CA LYS A 278 -21.27 -11.35 1.30
C LYS A 278 -20.77 -12.37 2.34
N ASN A 279 -20.58 -13.63 1.93
CA ASN A 279 -20.16 -14.72 2.83
C ASN A 279 -18.80 -15.32 2.46
N GLU A 280 -18.20 -14.90 1.35
CA GLU A 280 -17.00 -15.55 0.80
C GLU A 280 -15.77 -14.69 1.04
N LEU A 281 -14.79 -15.22 1.77
CA LEU A 281 -13.47 -14.61 1.91
C LEU A 281 -12.55 -15.09 0.78
N LEU A 282 -11.82 -14.16 0.18
CA LEU A 282 -10.70 -14.48 -0.71
C LEU A 282 -9.45 -14.74 0.12
N LEU A 283 -8.95 -15.96 0.06
CA LEU A 283 -7.75 -16.38 0.78
C LEU A 283 -6.67 -16.81 -0.21
N TRP A 284 -5.42 -16.52 0.11
CA TRP A 284 -4.25 -16.94 -0.65
C TRP A 284 -3.50 -17.99 0.15
N LYS A 285 -3.45 -19.22 -0.37
CA LYS A 285 -2.66 -20.31 0.17
C LYS A 285 -1.19 -20.10 -0.22
N ILE A 286 -0.28 -20.19 0.75
CA ILE A 286 1.16 -20.05 0.53
C ILE A 286 1.80 -21.42 0.74
N ASP A 287 2.36 -21.97 -0.34
CA ASP A 287 3.12 -23.22 -0.24
C ASP A 287 4.59 -22.98 0.17
N TRP A 288 5.31 -24.07 0.42
CA TRP A 288 6.74 -24.03 0.79
C TRP A 288 7.65 -23.44 -0.29
N GLN A 289 7.17 -23.32 -1.53
CA GLN A 289 7.87 -22.71 -2.66
C GLN A 289 7.47 -21.23 -2.85
N LEU A 290 6.75 -20.64 -1.89
CA LEU A 290 6.21 -19.28 -1.96
C LEU A 290 5.28 -19.05 -3.16
N ARG A 291 4.64 -20.12 -3.66
CA ARG A 291 3.58 -19.99 -4.65
C ARG A 291 2.28 -19.65 -3.93
N TYR A 292 1.58 -18.68 -4.49
CA TYR A 292 0.32 -18.20 -3.97
C TYR A 292 -0.81 -18.75 -4.83
N THR A 293 -1.72 -19.51 -4.20
CA THR A 293 -2.90 -20.06 -4.88
C THR A 293 -4.16 -19.45 -4.26
N PRO A 294 -4.99 -18.72 -5.03
CA PRO A 294 -6.22 -18.14 -4.52
C PRO A 294 -7.31 -19.20 -4.37
N PHE A 295 -8.12 -19.07 -3.32
CA PHE A 295 -9.35 -19.84 -3.13
C PHE A 295 -10.38 -19.01 -2.36
N LEU A 296 -11.65 -19.38 -2.48
CA LEU A 296 -12.75 -18.76 -1.74
C LEU A 296 -13.15 -19.66 -0.59
N TYR A 297 -13.41 -19.04 0.56
CA TYR A 297 -13.92 -19.72 1.74
C TYR A 297 -15.26 -19.11 2.17
N ASP A 298 -16.33 -19.91 2.10
CA ASP A 298 -17.63 -19.51 2.60
C ASP A 298 -17.66 -19.66 4.13
N ILE A 299 -17.81 -18.54 4.83
CA ILE A 299 -17.76 -18.50 6.30
C ILE A 299 -19.00 -19.11 6.97
N VAL A 300 -20.12 -19.23 6.25
CA VAL A 300 -21.39 -19.78 6.76
C VAL A 300 -21.43 -21.29 6.51
N ALA A 301 -21.18 -21.71 5.28
CA ALA A 301 -21.15 -23.11 4.89
C ALA A 301 -19.89 -23.84 5.36
N LYS A 302 -18.82 -23.09 5.71
CA LYS A 302 -17.49 -23.61 6.08
C LYS A 302 -16.89 -24.49 4.99
N GLN A 303 -17.07 -24.09 3.73
CA GLN A 303 -16.57 -24.80 2.55
C GLN A 303 -15.59 -23.94 1.78
N ALA A 304 -14.55 -24.57 1.24
CA ALA A 304 -13.56 -23.93 0.37
C ALA A 304 -13.78 -24.36 -1.08
N ARG A 305 -13.58 -23.42 -2.01
CA ARG A 305 -13.54 -23.69 -3.45
C ARG A 305 -12.33 -23.00 -4.08
N ASP A 306 -11.58 -23.75 -4.89
CA ASP A 306 -10.41 -23.21 -5.58
C ASP A 306 -10.83 -22.20 -6.66
N LEU A 307 -10.02 -21.16 -6.84
CA LEU A 307 -10.15 -20.21 -7.93
C LEU A 307 -9.09 -20.54 -8.99
N HIS A 308 -9.53 -21.10 -10.11
CA HIS A 308 -8.64 -21.43 -11.23
C HIS A 308 -8.26 -20.19 -12.06
N GLU A 309 -9.13 -19.19 -12.12
CA GLU A 309 -8.89 -17.92 -12.80
C GLU A 309 -9.40 -16.75 -11.96
N LEU A 310 -8.57 -15.72 -11.79
CA LEU A 310 -8.95 -14.45 -11.19
C LEU A 310 -9.45 -13.51 -12.30
N ASN A 311 -10.71 -13.66 -12.67
CA ASN A 311 -11.39 -12.69 -13.52
C ASN A 311 -11.86 -11.53 -12.64
N PHE A 312 -11.15 -10.40 -12.68
CA PHE A 312 -11.49 -9.22 -11.90
C PHE A 312 -12.52 -8.35 -12.63
N LEU A 313 -13.46 -7.79 -11.87
CA LEU A 313 -14.31 -6.71 -12.37
C LEU A 313 -13.46 -5.45 -12.51
N TYR A 314 -13.04 -5.16 -13.73
CA TYR A 314 -12.47 -3.88 -14.12
C TYR A 314 -13.59 -2.99 -14.66
N LYS A 315 -13.74 -1.77 -14.10
CA LYS A 315 -14.57 -0.75 -14.70
C LYS A 315 -13.69 0.09 -15.62
N GLU A 316 -13.99 0.05 -16.92
CA GLU A 316 -13.31 0.88 -17.90
C GLU A 316 -13.47 2.37 -17.59
N SER A 317 -12.43 3.15 -17.84
CA SER A 317 -12.45 4.59 -17.69
C SER A 317 -11.63 5.27 -18.79
N LEU A 318 -12.08 6.44 -19.23
CA LEU A 318 -11.43 7.23 -20.27
C LEU A 318 -10.47 8.30 -19.71
N VAL A 319 -10.18 8.26 -18.41
CA VAL A 319 -9.23 9.19 -17.77
C VAL A 319 -7.88 9.16 -18.47
N SER A 320 -7.43 10.32 -18.91
CA SER A 320 -6.08 10.49 -19.48
C SER A 320 -5.04 10.43 -18.37
N VAL A 321 -3.95 9.68 -18.60
CA VAL A 321 -2.78 9.65 -17.72
C VAL A 321 -1.62 10.52 -18.22
N LYS A 322 -1.83 11.26 -19.32
CA LYS A 322 -0.87 12.25 -19.84
C LYS A 322 -1.17 13.59 -19.18
N GLY A 323 -0.21 14.09 -18.40
CA GLY A 323 -0.36 15.33 -17.62
C GLY A 323 -0.53 16.57 -18.50
N GLY A 324 -1.08 17.63 -17.91
CA GLY A 324 -1.33 18.91 -18.57
C GLY A 324 -0.09 19.80 -18.65
N CYS A 325 0.90 19.45 -19.46
CA CYS A 325 1.87 20.41 -20.01
C CYS A 325 2.53 19.82 -21.25
N GLY A 326 2.56 20.62 -22.32
CA GLY A 326 2.91 20.19 -23.68
C GLY A 326 4.34 19.69 -23.85
N ASN A 327 4.47 18.80 -24.84
CA ASN A 327 5.67 18.46 -25.60
C ASN A 327 7.03 18.74 -24.92
N ASP A 328 7.52 17.76 -24.17
CA ASP A 328 8.93 17.40 -24.25
C ASP A 328 9.02 15.92 -24.62
N SER A 329 9.56 15.67 -25.79
CA SER A 329 9.77 14.36 -26.40
C SER A 329 10.71 13.51 -25.53
N ILE A 330 10.14 12.61 -24.73
CA ILE A 330 10.87 11.48 -24.15
C ILE A 330 10.97 10.41 -25.27
N PRO A 331 12.16 9.87 -25.56
CA PRO A 331 12.39 9.04 -26.74
C PRO A 331 11.45 7.82 -26.77
N TYR A 332 10.92 7.56 -27.97
CA TYR A 332 10.05 6.44 -28.32
C TYR A 332 10.55 5.13 -27.71
N TYR A 333 9.83 4.60 -26.72
CA TYR A 333 9.96 3.20 -26.33
C TYR A 333 9.15 2.36 -27.32
N GLN A 334 9.80 1.42 -28.01
CA GLN A 334 9.13 0.43 -28.84
C GLN A 334 8.50 -0.62 -27.91
N PHE A 335 7.18 -0.82 -28.07
CA PHE A 335 6.41 -1.84 -27.38
C PHE A 335 6.22 -3.03 -28.33
N THR A 336 6.50 -4.24 -27.86
CA THR A 336 6.10 -5.49 -28.53
C THR A 336 5.10 -6.21 -27.65
N TYR A 337 3.88 -6.38 -28.17
CA TYR A 337 2.84 -7.23 -27.59
C TYR A 337 3.09 -8.68 -28.03
N LYS A 338 2.95 -9.65 -27.13
CA LYS A 338 2.86 -11.08 -27.48
C LYS A 338 1.64 -11.69 -26.84
#